data_AF-A0AB34C5L5-F1
#
_entry.id   AF-A0AB34C5L5-F1
#
_cell.length_a   1.000
_cell.length_b   1.000
_cell.length_c   1.000
_cell.angle_alpha   90.00
_cell.angle_beta   90.00
_cell.angle_gamma   90.00
#
_symmetry.space_group_name_H-M   'P 1'
#
loop_
_entity.id
_entity.type
_entity.pdbx_description
1 polymer ?
#
loop_
_entity_poly.entity_id
_entity_poly.type
_entity_poly.pdbx_seq_one_letter_code
_entity_poly.pdbx_strand_id
1 'polypeptide(L)'
;MSSITENLKDPSWWFSAFFIAIIASVIAGFAKDRIGLLAATLSSSMKLRQEKRLIAKQAQIEQLVGNETLLILKSIQAGVASIFSLLVFIMFLLSPMWADVMINWCGTASFDPSCNLDPQSFAILASFIFGLLSVYSTYKMSSVLKISSEAIRAYRQKQSPTKENS
;
A
#
# COMPACT_ATOMS: atom_id res chain seq x y z
N MET A 1 -8.01 14.26 35.50
CA MET A 1 -7.22 14.48 34.26
C MET A 1 -5.92 13.67 34.25
N SER A 2 -5.25 13.48 35.38
CA SER A 2 -4.05 12.62 35.52
C SER A 2 -4.25 11.16 35.08
N SER A 3 -5.44 10.59 35.29
CA SER A 3 -5.75 9.21 34.90
C SER A 3 -5.95 8.98 33.40
N ILE A 4 -6.22 10.03 32.61
CA ILE A 4 -6.29 9.93 31.13
C ILE A 4 -4.87 9.87 30.54
N THR A 5 -3.97 10.68 31.09
CA THR A 5 -2.56 10.72 30.67
C THR A 5 -1.78 9.46 31.07
N GLU A 6 -2.21 8.75 32.12
CA GLU A 6 -1.59 7.50 32.56
C GLU A 6 -1.99 6.33 31.64
N ASN A 7 -3.26 6.21 31.27
CA ASN A 7 -3.73 5.23 30.28
C ASN A 7 -3.18 5.48 28.86
N LEU A 8 -2.80 6.72 28.52
CA LEU A 8 -2.15 7.05 27.24
C LEU A 8 -0.73 6.48 27.11
N LYS A 9 -0.09 6.10 28.23
CA LYS A 9 1.24 5.48 28.24
C LYS A 9 1.18 3.96 28.07
N ASP A 10 0.01 3.34 28.21
CA ASP A 10 -0.10 1.90 28.01
C ASP A 10 0.06 1.55 26.52
N PRO A 11 1.11 0.79 26.15
CA PRO A 11 1.38 0.46 24.76
C PRO A 11 0.25 -0.38 24.12
N SER A 12 -0.54 -1.08 24.95
CA SER A 12 -1.69 -1.87 24.54
C SER A 12 -2.78 -1.03 23.85
N TRP A 13 -2.99 0.22 24.27
CA TRP A 13 -4.01 1.09 23.69
C TRP A 13 -3.64 1.52 22.27
N TRP A 14 -2.40 1.94 22.06
CA TRP A 14 -1.89 2.31 20.72
C TRP A 14 -1.97 1.14 19.74
N PHE A 15 -1.62 -0.07 20.19
CA PHE A 15 -1.74 -1.26 19.36
C PHE A 15 -3.18 -1.50 18.89
N SER A 16 -4.16 -1.38 19.80
CA SER A 16 -5.58 -1.54 19.45
C SER A 16 -6.07 -0.48 18.45
N ALA A 17 -5.65 0.78 18.61
CA ALA A 17 -6.01 1.86 17.70
C ALA A 17 -5.42 1.62 16.29
N PHE A 18 -4.16 1.22 16.19
CA PHE A 18 -3.53 0.83 14.92
C PHE A 18 -4.22 -0.37 14.28
N PHE A 19 -4.56 -1.39 15.06
CA PHE A 19 -5.24 -2.57 14.57
C PHE A 19 -6.63 -2.24 14.00
N ILE A 20 -7.40 -1.41 14.70
CA ILE A 20 -8.70 -0.90 14.22
C ILE A 20 -8.51 -0.07 12.94
N ALA A 21 -7.48 0.77 12.85
CA ALA A 21 -7.19 1.54 11.65
C ALA A 21 -6.85 0.65 10.44
N ILE A 22 -6.11 -0.44 10.65
CA ILE A 22 -5.80 -1.44 9.60
C ILE A 22 -7.08 -2.11 9.14
N ILE A 23 -7.93 -2.58 10.06
CA ILE A 23 -9.22 -3.20 9.72
C ILE A 23 -10.09 -2.21 8.95
N ALA A 24 -10.20 -0.97 9.43
CA ALA A 24 -10.98 0.09 8.79
C ALA A 24 -10.45 0.40 7.38
N SER A 25 -9.13 0.40 7.17
CA SER A 25 -8.50 0.55 5.84
C SER A 25 -8.87 -0.59 4.89
N VAL A 26 -8.83 -1.84 5.36
CA VAL A 26 -9.24 -3.01 4.57
C VAL A 26 -10.72 -2.92 4.19
N ILE A 27 -11.58 -2.64 5.16
CA ILE A 27 -13.02 -2.47 4.93
C ILE A 27 -13.27 -1.31 3.97
N ALA A 28 -12.61 -0.16 4.14
CA ALA A 28 -12.73 0.99 3.25
C ALA A 28 -12.28 0.65 1.81
N GLY A 29 -11.27 -0.21 1.65
CA GLY A 29 -10.85 -0.73 0.35
C GLY A 29 -11.98 -1.49 -0.38
N PHE A 30 -12.65 -2.42 0.31
CA PHE A 30 -13.78 -3.16 -0.25
C PHE A 30 -15.03 -2.29 -0.41
N ALA A 31 -15.28 -1.40 0.56
CA ALA A 31 -16.42 -0.49 0.54
C ALA A 31 -16.28 0.53 -0.59
N LYS A 32 -15.07 1.00 -0.93
CA LYS A 32 -14.85 1.98 -2.00
C LYS A 32 -15.40 1.51 -3.35
N ASP A 33 -15.23 0.24 -3.70
CA ASP A 33 -15.76 -0.32 -4.95
C ASP A 33 -17.31 -0.38 -4.92
N ARG A 34 -17.91 -0.66 -3.75
CA ARG A 34 -19.37 -0.67 -3.57
C ARG A 34 -19.98 0.73 -3.51
N ILE A 35 -19.36 1.65 -2.79
CA ILE A 35 -19.74 3.06 -2.69
C ILE A 35 -19.63 3.72 -4.06
N GLY A 36 -18.62 3.35 -4.86
CA GLY A 36 -18.50 3.83 -6.25
C GLY A 36 -19.70 3.44 -7.11
N LEU A 37 -20.21 2.22 -6.97
CA LEU A 37 -21.42 1.77 -7.68
C LEU A 37 -22.67 2.51 -7.20
N LEU A 38 -22.83 2.68 -5.89
CA LEU A 38 -23.95 3.44 -5.31
C LEU A 38 -23.90 4.93 -5.67
N ALA A 39 -22.71 5.52 -5.74
CA ALA A 39 -22.53 6.91 -6.16
C ALA A 39 -22.79 7.08 -7.67
N ALA A 40 -22.44 6.08 -8.47
CA ALA A 40 -22.69 6.07 -9.91
C ALA A 40 -24.19 5.91 -10.25
N THR A 41 -24.98 5.23 -9.40
CA THR A 41 -26.45 5.18 -9.59
C THR A 41 -27.10 6.52 -9.29
N LEU A 42 -26.55 7.29 -8.36
CA LEU A 42 -27.05 8.61 -7.97
C LEU A 42 -26.60 9.75 -8.91
N SER A 43 -25.53 9.56 -9.68
CA SER A 43 -24.96 10.62 -10.52
C SER A 43 -24.57 10.14 -11.92
N SER A 44 -25.28 10.65 -12.94
CA SER A 44 -24.97 10.45 -14.36
C SER A 44 -23.56 10.94 -14.74
N SER A 45 -23.07 12.00 -14.09
CA SER A 45 -21.72 12.54 -14.29
C SER A 45 -20.63 11.59 -13.77
N MET A 46 -20.87 10.91 -12.63
CA MET A 46 -19.96 9.89 -12.12
C MET A 46 -19.97 8.63 -12.99
N LYS A 47 -21.14 8.23 -13.50
CA LYS A 47 -21.27 7.11 -14.45
C LYS A 47 -20.40 7.32 -15.70
N LEU A 48 -20.44 8.52 -16.29
CA LEU A 48 -19.66 8.87 -17.48
C LEU A 48 -18.14 8.85 -17.20
N ARG A 49 -17.70 9.30 -16.02
CA ARG A 49 -16.29 9.18 -15.60
C ARG A 49 -15.87 7.74 -15.37
N GLN A 50 -16.74 6.92 -14.80
CA GLN A 50 -16.47 5.51 -14.57
C GLN A 50 -16.36 4.74 -15.88
N GLU A 51 -17.28 4.99 -16.82
CA GLU A 51 -17.28 4.40 -18.15
C GLU A 51 -16.00 4.77 -18.92
N LYS A 52 -15.60 6.04 -18.93
CA LYS A 52 -14.31 6.47 -19.50
C LYS A 52 -13.11 5.76 -18.87
N ARG A 53 -13.12 5.54 -17.55
CA ARG A 53 -12.05 4.79 -16.86
C ARG A 53 -12.04 3.32 -17.23
N LEU A 54 -13.20 2.69 -17.38
CA LEU A 54 -13.32 1.30 -17.78
C LEU A 54 -12.84 1.10 -19.23
N ILE A 55 -13.26 1.97 -20.15
CA ILE A 55 -12.79 1.96 -21.54
C ILE A 55 -11.26 2.16 -21.61
N ALA A 56 -10.71 3.13 -20.86
CA ALA A 56 -9.27 3.35 -20.82
C ALA A 56 -8.50 2.13 -20.24
N LYS A 57 -9.05 1.47 -19.23
CA LYS A 57 -8.48 0.22 -18.69
C LYS A 57 -8.53 -0.91 -19.70
N GLN A 58 -9.65 -1.09 -20.39
CA GLN A 58 -9.80 -2.11 -21.43
C GLN A 58 -8.82 -1.88 -22.59
N ALA A 59 -8.66 -0.64 -23.04
CA ALA A 59 -7.68 -0.29 -24.07
C ALA A 59 -6.24 -0.60 -23.63
N GLN A 60 -5.89 -0.35 -22.36
CA GLN A 60 -4.59 -0.74 -21.81
C GLN A 60 -4.42 -2.26 -21.79
N ILE A 61 -5.42 -3.00 -21.32
CA ILE A 61 -5.36 -4.47 -21.29
C ILE A 61 -5.20 -5.02 -22.70
N GLU A 62 -5.93 -4.49 -23.68
CA GLU A 62 -5.84 -4.93 -25.07
C GLU A 62 -4.45 -4.67 -25.67
N GLN A 63 -3.85 -3.50 -25.39
CA GLN A 63 -2.47 -3.21 -25.75
C GLN A 63 -1.46 -4.16 -25.08
N LEU A 64 -1.66 -4.49 -23.80
CA LEU A 64 -0.78 -5.43 -23.07
C LEU A 64 -0.92 -6.86 -23.61
N VAL A 65 -2.11 -7.28 -24.00
CA VAL A 65 -2.36 -8.62 -24.56
C VAL A 65 -1.76 -8.76 -25.96
N GLY A 66 -1.67 -7.67 -26.72
CA GLY A 66 -1.05 -7.67 -28.06
C GLY A 66 0.47 -7.81 -28.05
N ASN A 67 1.15 -7.66 -26.90
CA ASN A 67 2.61 -7.71 -26.83
C ASN A 67 3.11 -8.42 -25.56
N GLU A 68 3.53 -9.66 -25.72
CA GLU A 68 3.97 -10.55 -24.63
C GLU A 68 5.15 -9.99 -23.83
N THR A 69 6.09 -9.30 -24.50
CA THR A 69 7.26 -8.69 -23.84
C THR A 69 6.88 -7.57 -22.88
N LEU A 70 5.88 -6.76 -23.24
CA LEU A 70 5.35 -5.70 -22.37
C LEU A 70 4.62 -6.28 -21.16
N LEU A 71 3.91 -7.39 -21.34
CA LEU A 71 3.21 -8.08 -20.25
C LEU A 71 4.22 -8.61 -19.20
N ILE A 72 5.30 -9.24 -19.66
CA ILE A 72 6.37 -9.72 -18.78
C ILE A 72 7.03 -8.54 -18.05
N LEU A 73 7.41 -7.49 -18.77
CA LEU A 73 8.06 -6.32 -18.16
C LEU A 73 7.17 -5.65 -17.09
N LYS A 74 5.88 -5.52 -17.36
CA LYS A 74 4.91 -4.96 -16.40
C LYS A 74 4.72 -5.87 -15.19
N SER A 75 4.72 -7.18 -15.37
CA SER A 75 4.64 -8.13 -14.26
C SER A 75 5.88 -8.06 -13.36
N ILE A 76 7.09 -7.92 -13.94
CA ILE A 76 8.35 -7.73 -13.19
C ILE A 76 8.32 -6.41 -12.44
N GLN A 77 7.91 -5.32 -13.10
CA GLN A 77 7.79 -4.00 -12.47
C GLN A 77 6.83 -4.05 -11.26
N ALA A 78 5.71 -4.76 -11.40
CA ALA A 78 4.82 -5.01 -10.28
C ALA A 78 5.54 -5.79 -9.18
N GLY A 79 6.17 -6.93 -9.49
CA GLY A 79 6.94 -7.70 -8.51
C GLY A 79 7.97 -6.89 -7.72
N VAL A 80 8.78 -6.09 -8.40
CA VAL A 80 9.78 -5.20 -7.78
C VAL A 80 9.11 -4.18 -6.86
N ALA A 81 8.02 -3.55 -7.30
CA ALA A 81 7.28 -2.60 -6.47
C ALA A 81 6.65 -3.27 -5.22
N SER A 82 6.18 -4.52 -5.33
CA SER A 82 5.70 -5.32 -4.19
C SER A 82 6.81 -5.56 -3.17
N ILE A 83 7.98 -6.01 -3.64
CA ILE A 83 9.14 -6.29 -2.77
C ILE A 83 9.56 -5.00 -2.06
N PHE A 84 9.64 -3.89 -2.78
CA PHE A 84 9.97 -2.60 -2.21
C PHE A 84 8.94 -2.17 -1.15
N SER A 85 7.65 -2.31 -1.44
CA SER A 85 6.58 -1.99 -0.48
C SER A 85 6.65 -2.87 0.77
N LEU A 86 6.95 -4.16 0.62
CA LEU A 86 7.15 -5.10 1.72
C LEU A 86 8.35 -4.67 2.57
N LEU A 87 9.46 -4.28 1.95
CA LEU A 87 10.65 -3.82 2.65
C LEU A 87 10.38 -2.54 3.46
N VAL A 88 9.69 -1.56 2.88
CA VAL A 88 9.26 -0.34 3.59
C VAL A 88 8.34 -0.70 4.77
N PHE A 89 7.43 -1.65 4.58
CA PHE A 89 6.56 -2.12 5.66
C PHE A 89 7.34 -2.83 6.78
N ILE A 90 8.32 -3.67 6.46
CA ILE A 90 9.20 -4.31 7.44
C ILE A 90 10.02 -3.26 8.20
N MET A 91 10.59 -2.28 7.49
CA MET A 91 11.29 -1.14 8.11
C MET A 91 10.38 -0.37 9.07
N PHE A 92 9.12 -0.15 8.69
CA PHE A 92 8.12 0.48 9.57
C PHE A 92 7.85 -0.36 10.83
N LEU A 93 7.68 -1.67 10.70
CA LEU A 93 7.48 -2.57 11.85
C LEU A 93 8.69 -2.62 12.79
N LEU A 94 9.90 -2.50 12.23
CA LEU A 94 11.15 -2.47 12.98
C LEU A 94 11.48 -1.08 13.55
N SER A 95 10.71 -0.03 13.21
CA SER A 95 10.93 1.34 13.67
C SER A 95 11.19 1.48 15.19
N PRO A 96 10.40 0.87 16.10
CA PRO A 96 10.69 0.96 17.53
C PRO A 96 12.05 0.34 17.91
N MET A 97 12.45 -0.75 17.26
CA MET A 97 13.76 -1.37 17.50
C MET A 97 14.91 -0.46 17.04
N TRP A 98 14.73 0.27 15.93
CA TRP A 98 15.71 1.26 15.47
C TRP A 98 15.85 2.44 16.43
N ALA A 99 14.75 2.85 17.07
CA ALA A 99 14.79 3.91 18.08
C ALA A 99 15.69 3.51 19.26
N ASP A 100 15.52 2.29 19.79
CA ASP A 100 16.33 1.78 20.90
C ASP A 100 17.82 1.67 20.53
N VAL A 101 18.11 1.20 19.31
CA VAL A 101 19.49 1.11 18.80
C VAL A 101 20.12 2.50 18.69
N MET A 102 19.41 3.49 18.15
CA MET A 102 19.91 4.86 18.00
C MET A 102 20.14 5.54 19.37
N ILE A 103 19.23 5.32 20.33
CA ILE A 103 19.38 5.84 21.70
C ILE A 103 20.65 5.26 22.35
N ASN A 104 20.83 3.93 22.26
CA ASN A 104 22.02 3.28 22.81
C ASN A 104 23.30 3.75 22.13
N TRP A 105 23.26 3.98 20.81
CA TRP A 105 24.44 4.40 20.06
C TRP A 105 24.88 5.82 20.44
N CYS A 106 23.94 6.76 20.58
CA CYS A 106 24.23 8.11 21.10
C CYS A 106 24.75 8.07 22.54
N GLY A 107 24.29 7.15 23.38
CA GLY A 107 24.80 6.98 24.75
C GLY A 107 26.27 6.55 24.80
N THR A 108 26.73 5.80 23.80
CA THR A 108 28.15 5.36 23.70
C THR A 108 29.07 6.36 23.01
N ALA A 109 28.54 7.22 22.15
CA ALA A 109 29.29 8.24 21.42
C ALA A 109 29.35 9.55 22.22
N SER A 110 30.17 9.58 23.28
CA SER A 110 30.17 10.66 24.28
C SER A 110 30.67 12.05 23.81
N PHE A 111 30.84 12.29 22.50
CA PHE A 111 31.43 13.54 22.00
C PHE A 111 30.81 14.14 20.73
N ASP A 112 29.70 13.60 20.21
CA ASP A 112 29.10 14.14 18.98
C ASP A 112 27.97 15.16 19.25
N PRO A 113 28.12 16.45 18.85
CA PRO A 113 27.12 17.49 19.08
C PRO A 113 25.81 17.27 18.28
N SER A 114 25.79 16.31 17.37
CA SER A 114 24.62 15.88 16.59
C SER A 114 23.59 15.09 17.42
N CYS A 115 23.96 14.57 18.60
CA CYS A 115 23.02 13.87 19.51
C CYS A 115 22.14 14.84 20.34
N ASN A 116 22.19 16.17 20.10
CA ASN A 116 21.30 17.13 20.75
C ASN A 116 19.87 17.14 20.18
N LEU A 117 19.63 16.49 19.04
CA LEU A 117 18.27 16.33 18.53
C LEU A 117 17.56 15.26 19.35
N ASP A 118 16.45 15.63 19.98
CA ASP A 118 15.65 14.71 20.81
C ASP A 118 15.30 13.43 20.01
N PRO A 119 15.91 12.27 20.35
CA PRO A 119 15.80 11.05 19.54
C PRO A 119 14.36 10.54 19.47
N GLN A 120 13.54 10.87 20.48
CA GLN A 120 12.13 10.52 20.53
C GLN A 120 11.34 11.23 19.42
N SER A 121 11.61 12.52 19.20
CA SER A 121 10.95 13.31 18.16
C SER A 121 11.27 12.79 16.76
N PHE A 122 12.52 12.39 16.52
CA PHE A 122 12.95 11.81 15.24
C PHE A 122 12.28 10.45 14.98
N ALA A 123 12.24 9.56 15.99
CA ALA A 123 11.60 8.25 15.87
C ALA A 123 10.11 8.34 15.54
N ILE A 124 9.39 9.28 16.16
CA ILE A 124 7.97 9.52 15.89
C ILE A 124 7.78 10.00 14.44
N LEU A 125 8.57 10.98 14.00
CA LEU A 125 8.50 11.53 12.65
C LEU A 125 8.81 10.46 11.59
N ALA A 126 9.88 9.69 11.80
CA ALA A 126 10.28 8.61 10.90
C ALA A 126 9.17 7.55 10.79
N SER A 127 8.60 7.12 11.92
CA SER A 127 7.49 6.16 11.95
C SER A 127 6.27 6.68 11.18
N PHE A 128 5.94 7.97 11.33
CA PHE A 128 4.83 8.58 10.61
C PHE A 128 5.06 8.62 9.09
N ILE A 129 6.26 9.02 8.66
CA ILE A 129 6.63 9.08 7.24
C ILE A 129 6.61 7.67 6.62
N PHE A 130 7.24 6.68 7.28
CA PHE A 130 7.24 5.31 6.79
C PHE A 130 5.85 4.69 6.77
N GLY A 131 5.01 5.00 7.77
CA GLY A 131 3.62 4.57 7.80
C GLY A 131 2.82 5.12 6.61
N LEU A 132 2.89 6.43 6.35
CA LEU A 132 2.22 7.05 5.19
C LEU A 132 2.75 6.48 3.86
N LEU A 133 4.07 6.32 3.75
CA LEU A 133 4.70 5.79 2.54
C LEU A 133 4.26 4.34 2.28
N SER A 134 4.18 3.51 3.33
CA SER A 134 3.72 2.13 3.26
C SER A 134 2.25 2.02 2.84
N VAL A 135 1.37 2.86 3.40
CA VAL A 135 -0.04 2.90 3.01
C VAL A 135 -0.17 3.33 1.55
N TYR A 136 0.55 4.38 1.14
CA TYR A 136 0.53 4.87 -0.23
C TYR A 136 1.07 3.84 -1.23
N SER A 137 2.19 3.18 -0.91
CA SER A 137 2.78 2.15 -1.77
C SER A 137 1.83 0.97 -1.91
N THR A 138 1.24 0.50 -0.82
CA THR A 138 0.29 -0.63 -0.81
C THR A 138 -0.96 -0.31 -1.63
N TYR A 139 -1.51 0.90 -1.46
CA TYR A 139 -2.67 1.36 -2.24
C TYR A 139 -2.37 1.40 -3.74
N LYS A 140 -1.23 1.98 -4.13
CA LYS A 140 -0.82 2.02 -5.54
C LYS A 140 -0.56 0.61 -6.08
N MET A 141 0.04 -0.26 -5.27
CA MET A 141 0.38 -1.63 -5.64
C MET A 141 -0.86 -2.48 -5.95
N SER A 142 -1.92 -2.37 -5.15
CA SER A 142 -3.16 -3.13 -5.38
C SER A 142 -3.77 -2.83 -6.75
N SER A 143 -3.69 -1.56 -7.20
CA SER A 143 -4.22 -1.15 -8.50
C SER A 143 -3.45 -1.76 -9.67
N VAL A 144 -2.13 -1.86 -9.56
CA VAL A 144 -1.26 -2.45 -10.59
C VAL A 144 -1.44 -3.96 -10.65
N LEU A 145 -1.52 -4.62 -9.48
CA LEU A 145 -1.76 -6.07 -9.39
C LEU A 145 -3.11 -6.47 -9.99
N LYS A 146 -4.16 -5.65 -9.79
CA LYS A 146 -5.47 -5.92 -10.38
C LYS A 146 -5.39 -5.94 -11.91
N ILE A 147 -4.77 -4.92 -12.51
CA ILE A 147 -4.62 -4.83 -13.98
C ILE A 147 -3.76 -5.98 -14.52
N SER A 148 -2.64 -6.30 -13.88
CA SER A 148 -1.79 -7.40 -14.35
C SER A 148 -2.49 -8.76 -14.22
N SER A 149 -3.23 -9.00 -13.14
CA SER A 149 -4.00 -10.23 -12.96
C SER A 149 -5.12 -10.39 -14.00
N GLU A 150 -5.82 -9.30 -14.34
CA GLU A 150 -6.85 -9.28 -15.37
C GLU A 150 -6.25 -9.52 -16.75
N ALA A 151 -5.11 -8.88 -17.07
CA ALA A 151 -4.40 -9.09 -18.33
C ALA A 151 -3.90 -10.53 -18.49
N ILE A 152 -3.34 -11.14 -17.43
CA ILE A 152 -2.90 -12.54 -17.45
C ILE A 152 -4.10 -13.49 -17.68
N ARG A 153 -5.24 -13.23 -17.03
CA ARG A 153 -6.47 -14.02 -17.24
C ARG A 153 -6.96 -13.92 -18.68
N ALA A 154 -7.02 -12.71 -19.24
CA ALA A 154 -7.42 -12.47 -20.61
C ALA A 154 -6.47 -13.15 -21.63
N TYR A 155 -5.16 -13.11 -21.38
CA TYR A 155 -4.16 -13.79 -22.20
C TYR A 155 -4.35 -15.32 -22.17
N ARG A 156 -4.54 -15.92 -20.99
CA ARG A 156 -4.81 -17.36 -20.86
C ARG A 156 -6.09 -17.79 -21.58
N GLN A 157 -7.14 -16.99 -21.50
CA GLN A 157 -8.38 -17.25 -22.23
C GLN A 157 -8.17 -17.26 -23.74
N LYS A 158 -7.33 -16.38 -24.30
CA LYS A 158 -7.00 -16.37 -25.73
C LYS A 158 -6.16 -17.57 -26.20
N GLN A 159 -5.32 -18.15 -25.33
CA GLN A 159 -4.52 -19.35 -25.68
C GLN A 159 -5.29 -20.68 -25.56
N SER A 160 -6.34 -20.72 -24.73
CA SER A 160 -7.14 -21.94 -24.50
C SER A 160 -7.91 -22.47 -25.73
N PRO A 161 -8.50 -21.66 -26.63
CA PRO A 161 -9.30 -22.17 -27.76
C PRO A 161 -8.50 -22.97 -28.79
N THR A 162 -7.17 -22.84 -28.83
CA THR A 162 -6.34 -23.53 -29.82
C THR A 162 -6.15 -25.02 -29.51
N LYS A 163 -6.45 -25.47 -28.30
CA LYS A 163 -6.25 -26.88 -27.87
C LYS A 163 -7.44 -27.81 -28.08
N GLU A 164 -8.61 -27.30 -28.44
CA GLU A 164 -9.83 -28.12 -28.58
C GLU A 164 -10.06 -28.65 -30.01
N ASN A 165 -9.22 -28.24 -30.97
CA ASN A 165 -9.30 -28.64 -32.38
C ASN A 165 -8.04 -29.38 -32.89
N SER A 166 -7.16 -29.84 -31.99
CA SER A 166 -5.97 -30.66 -32.31
C SER A 166 -6.02 -31.99 -31.56
#